data_AF-A0A9N9MWI0-F1
#
_entry.id   AF-A0A9N9MWI0-F1
#
_cell.length_a   1.000
_cell.length_b   1.000
_cell.length_c   1.000
_cell.angle_alpha   90.00
_cell.angle_beta   90.00
_cell.angle_gamma   90.00
#
_symmetry.space_group_name_H-M   'P 1'
#
loop_
_entity.id
_entity.type
_entity.pdbx_description
1 polymer ?
#
loop_
_entity_poly.entity_id
_entity_poly.type
_entity_poly.pdbx_seq_one_letter_code
_entity_poly.pdbx_strand_id
1 'polypeptide(L)'
;MGSKFDIGMMAFLDRVQQFTEKVEELEKNNKIFKFPYRIFNGKIEDSDNIKYTLRAKIFSEEWTKALKYILMDLKWGLAWVASQFDSNGEEILPVHPVV
;
A
#
# COMPACT_ATOMS: atom_id res chain seq x y z
N MET A 1 3.58 14.64 -21.92
CA MET A 1 3.70 13.17 -21.76
C MET A 1 4.67 12.93 -20.61
N GLY A 2 4.28 12.21 -19.56
CA GLY A 2 5.24 11.83 -18.50
C GLY A 2 6.31 10.92 -19.06
N SER A 3 7.47 10.84 -18.42
CA SER A 3 8.50 9.89 -18.84
C SER A 3 7.96 8.46 -18.74
N LYS A 4 8.53 7.50 -19.48
CA LYS A 4 8.18 6.07 -19.33
C LYS A 4 8.33 5.61 -17.87
N PHE A 5 9.29 6.20 -17.15
CA PHE A 5 9.49 6.01 -15.72
C PHE A 5 8.27 6.49 -14.90
N ASP A 6 7.80 7.73 -15.12
CA ASP A 6 6.61 8.25 -14.42
C ASP A 6 5.38 7.38 -14.67
N ILE A 7 5.19 6.93 -15.90
CA ILE A 7 4.08 6.05 -16.26
C ILE A 7 4.17 4.74 -15.47
N GLY A 8 5.36 4.13 -15.42
CA GLY A 8 5.62 2.92 -14.63
C GLY A 8 5.38 3.13 -13.13
N MET A 9 5.87 4.24 -12.57
CA MET A 9 5.68 4.56 -11.15
C MET A 9 4.21 4.79 -10.79
N MET A 10 3.43 5.44 -11.66
CA MET A 10 2.00 5.64 -11.43
C MET A 10 1.21 4.33 -11.56
N ALA A 11 1.57 3.48 -12.52
CA ALA A 11 0.95 2.15 -12.66
C ALA A 11 1.30 1.24 -11.47
N PHE A 12 2.53 1.32 -10.96
CA PHE A 12 2.94 0.63 -9.74
C PHE A 12 2.14 1.14 -8.53
N LEU A 13 2.03 2.45 -8.35
CA LEU A 13 1.26 3.05 -7.26
C LEU A 13 -0.22 2.62 -7.26
N ASP A 14 -0.82 2.53 -8.45
CA ASP A 14 -2.18 2.01 -8.64
C ASP A 14 -2.32 0.54 -8.20
N ARG A 15 -1.31 -0.31 -8.47
CA ARG A 15 -1.30 -1.69 -7.94
C ARG A 15 -1.18 -1.72 -6.41
N VAL A 16 -0.36 -0.85 -5.82
CA VAL A 16 -0.24 -0.74 -4.37
C VAL A 16 -1.57 -0.31 -3.75
N GLN A 17 -2.25 0.67 -4.34
CA GLN A 17 -3.56 1.11 -3.87
C GLN A 17 -4.58 -0.04 -3.87
N GLN A 18 -4.66 -0.79 -4.97
CA GLN A 18 -5.56 -1.94 -5.08
C GLN A 18 -5.25 -3.03 -4.04
N PHE A 19 -3.96 -3.27 -3.79
CA PHE A 19 -3.54 -4.18 -2.73
C PHE A 19 -3.97 -3.70 -1.34
N THR A 20 -3.72 -2.43 -0.99
CA THR A 20 -4.08 -1.89 0.32
C THR A 20 -5.59 -1.90 0.55
N GLU A 21 -6.38 -1.51 -0.46
CA GLU A 21 -7.84 -1.53 -0.42
C GLU A 21 -8.37 -2.95 -0.22
N LYS A 22 -7.76 -3.95 -0.88
CA LYS A 22 -8.18 -5.34 -0.72
C LYS A 22 -7.91 -5.88 0.68
N VAL A 23 -6.74 -5.59 1.24
CA VAL A 23 -6.40 -5.99 2.61
C VAL A 23 -7.35 -5.33 3.62
N GLU A 24 -7.61 -4.03 3.49
CA GLU A 24 -8.56 -3.33 4.37
C GLU A 24 -9.99 -3.85 4.21
N GLU A 25 -10.40 -4.29 3.02
CA GLU A 25 -11.70 -4.94 2.80
C GLU A 25 -11.82 -6.26 3.58
N LEU A 26 -10.79 -7.11 3.52
CA LEU A 26 -10.76 -8.39 4.25
C LEU A 26 -10.80 -8.16 5.77
N GLU A 27 -10.19 -7.07 6.24
CA GLU A 27 -10.15 -6.67 7.64
C GLU A 27 -11.44 -6.02 8.17
N LYS A 28 -12.41 -5.64 7.32
CA LYS A 28 -13.63 -4.91 7.77
C LYS A 28 -14.42 -5.62 8.87
N ASN A 29 -14.30 -6.95 8.97
CA ASN A 29 -14.96 -7.74 9.99
C ASN A 29 -14.21 -7.78 11.34
N ASN A 30 -12.91 -7.47 11.35
CA ASN A 30 -12.05 -7.54 12.53
C ASN A 30 -11.50 -6.16 12.98
N LYS A 31 -11.49 -5.14 12.11
CA LYS A 31 -11.01 -3.75 12.37
C LYS A 31 -9.57 -3.64 12.90
N ILE A 32 -8.75 -4.68 12.83
CA ILE A 32 -7.45 -4.71 13.51
C ILE A 32 -6.37 -3.98 12.70
N PHE A 33 -6.46 -3.99 11.36
CA PHE A 33 -5.39 -3.47 10.52
C PHE A 33 -5.84 -2.41 9.51
N LYS A 34 -5.07 -1.32 9.43
CA LYS A 34 -5.19 -0.24 8.43
C LYS A 34 -3.80 0.24 8.05
N PHE A 35 -3.62 0.62 6.79
CA PHE A 35 -2.35 1.17 6.35
C PHE A 35 -2.17 2.60 6.88
N PRO A 36 -0.94 2.97 7.27
CA PRO A 36 -0.65 4.30 7.80
C PRO A 36 -0.71 5.39 6.72
N TYR A 37 -0.42 5.08 5.46
CA TYR A 37 -0.45 6.05 4.37
C TYR A 37 -1.56 5.72 3.38
N ARG A 38 -2.29 6.76 2.96
CA ARG A 38 -3.39 6.60 2.01
C ARG A 38 -2.93 6.95 0.62
N ILE A 39 -3.40 6.18 -0.37
CA ILE A 39 -3.19 6.51 -1.77
C ILE A 39 -4.49 7.07 -2.31
N PHE A 40 -4.44 8.31 -2.82
CA PHE A 40 -5.61 8.97 -3.40
C PHE A 40 -5.22 9.72 -4.67
N ASN A 41 -5.91 9.42 -5.77
CA ASN A 41 -5.71 10.06 -7.07
C ASN A 41 -4.24 10.08 -7.52
N GLY A 42 -3.55 8.94 -7.30
CA GLY A 42 -2.15 8.77 -7.68
C GLY A 42 -1.15 9.61 -6.86
N LYS A 43 -1.52 9.99 -5.64
CA LYS A 43 -0.66 10.65 -4.65
C LYS A 43 -0.74 9.90 -3.33
N ILE A 44 0.35 9.93 -2.57
CA ILE A 44 0.40 9.40 -1.21
C ILE A 44 0.12 10.53 -0.22
N GLU A 45 -0.75 10.26 0.73
CA GLU A 45 -1.16 11.18 1.79
C GLU A 45 -0.62 10.69 3.14
N ASP A 46 0.03 11.58 3.88
CA ASP A 46 0.50 11.30 5.24
C ASP A 46 -0.56 11.59 6.32
N SER A 47 -0.18 11.43 7.58
CA SER A 47 -1.05 11.70 8.73
C SER A 47 -1.47 13.16 8.87
N ASP A 48 -0.69 14.08 8.29
CA ASP A 48 -0.96 15.52 8.31
C ASP A 48 -1.79 15.95 7.07
N ASN A 49 -2.26 14.99 6.27
CA ASN A 49 -2.99 15.17 5.02
C ASN A 49 -2.16 15.86 3.91
N ILE A 50 -0.83 15.81 4.01
CA ILE A 50 0.08 16.33 2.98
C ILE A 50 0.21 15.30 1.87
N LYS A 51 0.06 15.75 0.62
CA LYS A 51 0.00 14.88 -0.57
C LYS A 51 1.29 14.93 -1.37
N TYR A 52 1.92 13.78 -1.56
CA TYR A 52 3.17 13.59 -2.28
C TYR A 52 2.97 12.86 -3.61
N THR A 53 3.79 13.17 -4.60
CA THR A 53 3.72 12.59 -5.96
C THR A 53 4.95 11.74 -6.26
N LEU A 54 4.74 10.61 -6.93
CA LEU A 54 5.81 9.77 -7.45
C LEU A 54 6.29 10.16 -8.86
N ARG A 55 5.72 11.21 -9.45
CA ARG A 55 6.20 11.72 -10.74
C ARG A 55 7.56 12.39 -10.55
N ALA A 56 8.61 11.78 -11.08
CA ALA A 56 9.99 12.25 -10.99
C ALA A 56 10.29 13.23 -12.12
N LYS A 57 9.90 14.50 -11.96
CA LYS A 57 10.49 15.59 -12.76
C LYS A 57 11.92 15.90 -12.29
N ILE A 58 12.11 15.86 -10.97
CA ILE A 58 13.37 15.99 -10.22
C ILE A 58 13.21 15.04 -9.03
N PHE A 59 14.22 14.23 -8.70
CA PHE A 59 14.22 13.34 -7.53
C PHE A 59 14.39 14.15 -6.24
N SER A 60 13.35 14.90 -5.86
CA SER A 60 13.34 15.76 -4.69
C SER A 60 13.22 14.98 -3.38
N GLU A 61 13.39 15.67 -2.26
CA GLU A 61 13.12 15.10 -0.93
C GLU A 61 11.67 14.62 -0.81
N GLU A 62 10.71 15.39 -1.36
CA GLU A 62 9.29 15.02 -1.40
C GLU A 62 9.04 13.72 -2.18
N TRP A 63 9.72 13.55 -3.31
CA TRP A 63 9.65 12.31 -4.09
C TRP A 63 10.19 11.13 -3.30
N THR A 64 11.31 11.34 -2.59
CA THR A 64 11.92 10.31 -1.74
C THR A 64 11.01 9.95 -0.56
N LYS A 65 10.33 10.94 0.03
CA LYS A 65 9.30 10.71 1.07
C LYS A 65 8.13 9.91 0.53
N ALA A 66 7.61 10.25 -0.65
CA ALA A 66 6.55 9.48 -1.31
C ALA A 66 6.94 8.00 -1.48
N LEU A 67 8.16 7.74 -1.97
CA LEU A 67 8.67 6.39 -2.13
C LEU A 67 8.83 5.67 -0.78
N LYS A 68 9.35 6.35 0.23
CA LYS A 68 9.49 5.81 1.59
C LYS A 68 8.15 5.37 2.16
N TYR A 69 7.09 6.16 1.98
CA TYR A 69 5.76 5.83 2.48
C TYR A 69 5.18 4.59 1.81
N ILE A 70 5.32 4.45 0.49
CA ILE A 70 4.90 3.24 -0.22
C ILE A 70 5.66 2.01 0.29
N LEU A 71 6.97 2.11 0.47
CA LEU A 71 7.77 1.01 1.00
C LEU A 71 7.36 0.63 2.41
N MET A 72 6.93 1.60 3.22
CA MET A 72 6.42 1.34 4.55
C MET A 72 5.06 0.63 4.52
N ASP A 73 4.13 1.05 3.66
CA ASP A 73 2.86 0.33 3.46
C ASP A 73 3.12 -1.09 2.97
N LEU A 74 4.00 -1.29 2.00
CA LEU A 74 4.38 -2.63 1.52
C LEU A 74 5.00 -3.48 2.62
N LYS A 75 5.81 -2.92 3.51
CA LYS A 75 6.35 -3.63 4.68
C LYS A 75 5.21 -4.10 5.60
N TRP A 76 4.23 -3.25 5.85
CA TRP A 76 3.07 -3.60 6.67
C TRP A 76 2.16 -4.62 5.99
N GLY A 77 1.97 -4.49 4.68
CA GLY A 77 1.24 -5.45 3.87
C GLY A 77 1.89 -6.82 3.89
N LEU A 78 3.22 -6.88 3.76
CA LEU A 78 3.97 -8.13 3.89
C LEU A 78 3.81 -8.74 5.28
N ALA A 79 3.88 -7.93 6.34
CA ALA A 79 3.67 -8.41 7.70
C ALA A 79 2.25 -8.95 7.90
N TRP A 80 1.24 -8.28 7.34
CA TRP A 80 -0.16 -8.73 7.37
C TRP A 80 -0.36 -10.03 6.59
N VAL A 81 0.22 -10.15 5.40
CA VAL A 81 0.15 -11.39 4.60
C VAL A 81 0.82 -12.51 5.39
N ALA A 82 2.04 -12.29 5.90
CA ALA A 82 2.77 -13.29 6.67
C ALA A 82 2.03 -13.74 7.93
N SER A 83 1.25 -12.85 8.58
CA SER A 83 0.45 -13.24 9.74
C SER A 83 -0.76 -14.12 9.41
N GLN A 84 -1.11 -14.28 8.13
CA GLN A 84 -2.15 -15.23 7.70
C GLN A 84 -1.62 -16.66 7.54
N PHE A 85 -0.30 -16.86 7.63
CA PHE A 85 0.35 -18.16 7.48
C PHE A 85 0.97 -18.60 8.81
N ASP A 86 0.97 -19.91 9.05
CA ASP A 86 1.67 -20.49 10.18
C ASP A 86 3.19 -20.60 9.92
N SER A 87 3.95 -21.11 10.89
CA SER A 87 5.40 -21.30 10.75
C SER A 87 5.80 -22.32 9.68
N ASN A 88 4.87 -23.14 9.21
CA ASN A 88 5.07 -24.14 8.15
C ASN A 88 4.72 -23.58 6.76
N GLY A 89 4.21 -22.35 6.69
CA GLY A 89 3.77 -21.71 5.46
C GLY A 89 2.37 -22.13 5.01
N GLU A 90 1.62 -22.81 5.87
CA GLU A 90 0.22 -23.18 5.63
C GLU A 90 -0.69 -22.01 6.01
N GLU A 91 -1.75 -21.78 5.23
CA GLU A 91 -2.76 -20.78 5.59
C GLU A 91 -3.39 -21.17 6.94
N ILE A 92 -3.40 -20.24 7.88
CA ILE A 92 -4.15 -20.40 9.12
C ILE A 92 -5.64 -20.41 8.70
N LEU A 93 -6.31 -21.55 8.87
CA LEU A 93 -7.72 -21.86 8.51
C LEU A 93 -8.65 -20.62 8.39
N PRO A 94 -9.59 -20.62 7.43
CA PRO A 94 -10.03 -19.41 6.75
C PRO A 94 -10.60 -18.35 7.71
N VAL A 95 -10.06 -17.14 7.61
CA VAL A 95 -10.51 -15.93 8.34
C VAL A 95 -11.89 -15.43 7.85
N HIS A 96 -12.61 -16.18 7.01
CA HIS A 96 -13.96 -15.85 6.57
C HIS A 96 -14.98 -16.96 6.83
N PRO A 97 -16.15 -16.63 7.43
CA PRO A 97 -17.29 -17.52 7.41
C PRO A 97 -17.82 -17.62 5.98
N VAL A 98 -18.18 -18.84 5.58
CA VAL A 98 -19.03 -19.10 4.42
C VAL A 98 -20.34 -18.35 4.63
N VAL A 99 -20.62 -17.35 3.79
CA VAL A 99 -21.97 -16.83 3.58
C VAL A 99 -22.19 -16.70 2.09
#